data_AF-A0A936FM30-F1
#
_entry.id   AF-A0A936FM30-F1
#
_cell.length_a   1.000
_cell.length_b   1.000
_cell.length_c   1.000
_cell.angle_alpha   90.00
_cell.angle_beta   90.00
_cell.angle_gamma   90.00
#
_symmetry.space_group_name_H-M   'P 1'
#
loop_
_entity.id
_entity.type
_entity.pdbx_description
1 polymer ?
#
loop_
_entity_poly.entity_id
_entity_poly.type
_entity_poly.pdbx_seq_one_letter_code
_entity_poly.pdbx_strand_id
1 'polypeptide(L)'
;MNATLDAVDTLWTLPESELELGAGVLVAAKLQAAAALAASIVCPVPGTLPRRTPVRHIDCSAVIRCTNGTVWGLRARGNPWTDAQLAVAAEVLAAVAIGTPTDELALRVGHALDLRLSLDDPLGESLDAFWAPRRIAGMVLLGLDRPAGISDAVHGRALARQQQLLERGIRAAIVREWQCFCLGLDAQALARVGAGGGATYNFLVAGSTAQRRARRDLAHTFPLLLPCAVADAAPAPGATVRRVAESGAPFVRTLARALHIRPVVIRSLVGVTPELAGPAWSHRPRALLTLLDALRAEDLPRRDEPRAWAGFNRAVALAERLFRRAPWTSTLALSWLRDAARGQWRRLEVTAAESAQLQDRGAAIDAFRDAAAVALQGLIEDRGAPADRSPAATQAVLDRHLAALPPAALLRLADRFERALAEARVELADAAGRLAGDVFASLLPSDHVSRSGRRRVAALVTRHALQAHGRALDICLADSHLAHYAAQCAEGRTFVLGFYDTGTGAPCATAELRARRDRASACHRIEVRQFTGRGNARASAHCRAALEEVLVATQTPAMQEHLDRTLLAALQRRRLGKDAAARQARLLPLAQALRRTVGEPQVGRLVTEALDATAEPAVAPSR
;
A
#
# COMPACT_ATOMS: atom_id res chain seq x y z
N MET A 1 -14.35 56.95 -12.15
CA MET A 1 -14.94 55.72 -11.60
C MET A 1 -16.33 55.91 -10.96
N ASN A 2 -16.99 57.10 -11.08
CA ASN A 2 -18.32 57.34 -10.52
C ASN A 2 -19.48 57.27 -11.54
N ALA A 3 -19.21 57.17 -12.85
CA ALA A 3 -20.25 57.13 -13.88
C ALA A 3 -20.96 55.76 -14.03
N THR A 4 -20.42 54.70 -13.44
CA THR A 4 -20.94 53.32 -13.58
C THR A 4 -22.02 52.96 -12.55
N LEU A 5 -22.10 53.68 -11.43
CA LEU A 5 -23.07 53.38 -10.36
C LEU A 5 -24.48 53.88 -10.70
N ASP A 6 -24.60 55.03 -11.36
CA ASP A 6 -25.90 55.59 -11.75
C ASP A 6 -26.61 54.76 -12.85
N ALA A 7 -25.87 53.97 -13.63
CA ALA A 7 -26.43 53.13 -14.70
C ALA A 7 -27.20 51.91 -14.18
N VAL A 8 -26.88 51.42 -12.98
CA VAL A 8 -27.45 50.18 -12.41
C VAL A 8 -28.76 50.45 -11.67
N ASP A 9 -28.93 51.63 -11.06
CA ASP A 9 -30.14 51.96 -10.30
C ASP A 9 -31.38 52.21 -11.20
N THR A 10 -31.21 52.40 -12.52
CA THR A 10 -32.29 52.59 -13.51
C THR A 10 -32.60 51.37 -14.39
N LEU A 11 -32.15 50.16 -14.02
CA LEU A 11 -32.34 48.92 -14.81
C LEU A 11 -33.82 48.60 -15.16
N TRP A 12 -34.78 49.12 -14.39
CA TRP A 12 -36.21 48.89 -14.64
C TRP A 12 -36.75 49.49 -15.95
N THR A 13 -36.12 50.55 -16.46
CA THR A 13 -36.63 51.35 -17.59
C THR A 13 -35.72 51.30 -18.82
N LEU A 14 -34.62 50.55 -18.77
CA LEU A 14 -33.67 50.47 -19.87
C LEU A 14 -34.23 49.60 -21.02
N PRO A 15 -33.99 49.97 -22.29
CA PRO A 15 -34.20 49.09 -23.45
C PRO A 15 -33.47 47.75 -23.28
N GLU A 16 -33.99 46.69 -23.91
CA GLU A 16 -33.39 45.34 -23.83
C GLU A 16 -31.89 45.34 -24.21
N SER A 17 -31.50 46.15 -25.21
CA SER A 17 -30.11 46.30 -25.65
C SER A 17 -29.19 46.95 -24.62
N GLU A 18 -29.72 47.82 -23.75
CA GLU A 18 -28.95 48.51 -22.70
C GLU A 18 -28.84 47.66 -21.42
N LEU A 19 -29.84 46.83 -21.14
CA LEU A 19 -29.78 45.80 -20.09
C LEU A 19 -28.68 44.78 -20.33
N GLU A 20 -28.51 44.34 -21.59
CA GLU A 20 -27.43 43.43 -21.98
C GLU A 20 -26.04 44.09 -21.91
N LEU A 21 -25.94 45.38 -22.24
CA LEU A 21 -24.70 46.15 -22.09
C LEU A 21 -24.34 46.39 -20.62
N GLY A 22 -25.34 46.72 -19.78
CA GLY A 22 -25.16 46.91 -18.33
C GLY A 22 -24.76 45.63 -17.61
N ALA A 23 -25.23 44.46 -18.07
CA ALA A 23 -24.80 43.16 -17.57
C ALA A 23 -23.29 42.91 -17.77
N GLY A 24 -22.70 43.48 -18.82
CA GLY A 24 -21.26 43.43 -19.09
C GLY A 24 -20.41 44.11 -18.01
N VAL A 25 -20.97 45.08 -17.27
CA VAL A 25 -20.27 45.78 -16.17
C VAL A 25 -20.14 44.90 -14.92
N LEU A 26 -20.98 43.86 -14.78
CA LEU A 26 -20.92 42.91 -13.67
C LEU A 26 -19.76 41.90 -13.81
N VAL A 27 -19.14 41.80 -14.99
CA VAL A 27 -18.06 40.86 -15.27
C VAL A 27 -16.83 41.65 -15.73
N ALA A 28 -15.69 41.50 -15.06
CA ALA A 28 -14.45 42.11 -15.52
C ALA A 28 -13.39 41.04 -15.77
N ALA A 29 -12.76 41.10 -16.94
CA ALA A 29 -11.46 40.50 -17.17
C ALA A 29 -10.38 41.57 -17.01
N LYS A 30 -9.28 41.21 -16.35
CA LYS A 30 -8.12 42.08 -16.22
C LYS A 30 -6.85 41.29 -16.52
N LEU A 31 -5.99 41.89 -17.33
CA LEU A 31 -4.55 41.57 -17.33
C LEU A 31 -3.93 42.39 -16.21
N GLN A 32 -3.43 41.72 -15.19
CA GLN A 32 -2.74 42.37 -14.07
C GLN A 32 -1.29 41.93 -14.08
N ALA A 33 -0.39 42.88 -13.84
CA ALA A 33 1.04 42.65 -13.69
C ALA A 33 1.42 42.77 -12.20
N ALA A 34 0.75 42.00 -11.35
CA ALA A 34 1.22 41.78 -9.97
C ALA A 34 2.24 40.63 -9.96
N ALA A 35 3.08 40.55 -8.91
CA ALA A 35 4.20 39.60 -8.88
C ALA A 35 3.79 38.13 -9.12
N ALA A 36 2.59 37.72 -8.67
CA ALA A 36 2.09 36.36 -8.79
C ALA A 36 0.80 36.19 -9.62
N LEU A 37 0.07 37.26 -9.93
CA LEU A 37 -1.19 37.22 -10.69
C LEU A 37 -0.97 37.76 -12.11
N ALA A 38 -1.26 36.94 -13.12
CA ALA A 38 -1.05 37.27 -14.53
C ALA A 38 -2.35 37.63 -15.29
N ALA A 39 -3.50 37.10 -14.85
CA ALA A 39 -4.82 37.46 -15.39
C ALA A 39 -5.92 37.01 -14.43
N SER A 40 -7.08 37.67 -14.48
CA SER A 40 -8.26 37.26 -13.72
C SER A 40 -9.57 37.58 -14.44
N ILE A 41 -10.60 36.77 -14.22
CA ILE A 41 -12.01 37.08 -14.47
C ILE A 41 -12.73 37.13 -13.14
N VAL A 42 -13.55 38.14 -12.89
CA VAL A 42 -14.31 38.30 -11.64
C VAL A 42 -15.78 38.56 -11.94
N CYS A 43 -16.67 37.90 -11.19
CA CYS A 43 -18.10 38.16 -11.23
C CYS A 43 -18.77 37.87 -9.86
N PRO A 44 -19.55 38.80 -9.30
CA PRO A 44 -19.72 40.18 -9.76
C PRO A 44 -18.49 41.05 -9.45
N VAL A 45 -18.26 42.08 -10.26
CA VAL A 45 -17.21 43.08 -10.03
C VAL A 45 -17.48 43.89 -8.75
N PRO A 46 -16.46 44.21 -7.93
CA PRO A 46 -16.65 45.06 -6.76
C PRO A 46 -17.25 46.42 -7.13
N GLY A 47 -18.27 46.85 -6.39
CA GLY A 47 -18.90 48.16 -6.55
C GLY A 47 -19.86 48.29 -7.74
N THR A 48 -20.17 47.20 -8.46
CA THR A 48 -21.14 47.22 -9.58
C THR A 48 -22.53 46.70 -9.19
N LEU A 49 -22.69 46.21 -7.96
CA LEU A 49 -23.96 45.79 -7.41
C LEU A 49 -24.76 46.98 -6.84
N PRO A 50 -26.10 47.02 -6.99
CA PRO A 50 -26.95 48.00 -6.32
C PRO A 50 -26.72 48.03 -4.80
N ARG A 51 -26.85 49.22 -4.19
CA ARG A 51 -26.59 49.41 -2.74
C ARG A 51 -27.45 48.54 -1.83
N ARG A 52 -28.66 48.18 -2.27
CA ARG A 52 -29.63 47.37 -1.49
C ARG A 52 -29.54 45.88 -1.79
N THR A 53 -28.67 45.45 -2.71
CA THR A 53 -28.49 44.04 -3.02
C THR A 53 -27.96 43.29 -1.78
N PRO A 54 -28.59 42.17 -1.37
CA PRO A 54 -28.13 41.41 -0.21
C PRO A 54 -26.87 40.59 -0.55
N VAL A 55 -25.73 41.27 -0.65
CA VAL A 55 -24.42 40.74 -1.09
C VAL A 55 -24.05 39.46 -0.34
N ARG A 56 -24.33 39.38 0.98
CA ARG A 56 -24.10 38.19 1.83
C ARG A 56 -24.66 36.87 1.31
N HIS A 57 -25.59 36.89 0.36
CA HIS A 57 -26.19 35.70 -0.24
C HIS A 57 -25.77 35.45 -1.69
N ILE A 58 -24.90 36.29 -2.25
CA ILE A 58 -24.32 36.15 -3.59
C ILE A 58 -23.01 35.36 -3.47
N ASP A 59 -22.82 34.43 -4.40
CA ASP A 59 -21.55 33.74 -4.58
C ASP A 59 -20.68 34.62 -5.50
N CYS A 60 -19.58 35.15 -4.97
CA CYS A 60 -18.62 35.92 -5.72
C CYS A 60 -17.53 34.98 -6.23
N SER A 61 -17.48 34.80 -7.54
CA SER A 61 -16.56 33.89 -8.20
C SER A 61 -15.43 34.67 -8.87
N ALA A 62 -14.24 34.10 -8.88
CA ALA A 62 -13.11 34.56 -9.66
C ALA A 62 -12.38 33.39 -10.29
N VAL A 63 -11.88 33.56 -11.51
CA VAL A 63 -10.87 32.67 -12.09
C VAL A 63 -9.59 33.44 -12.22
N ILE A 64 -8.50 32.89 -11.70
CA ILE A 64 -7.18 33.51 -11.76
C ILE A 64 -6.19 32.64 -12.54
N ARG A 65 -5.26 33.28 -13.23
CA ARG A 65 -4.06 32.68 -13.80
C ARG A 65 -2.85 33.24 -13.06
N CYS A 66 -2.10 32.37 -12.40
CA CYS A 66 -0.86 32.73 -11.72
C CYS A 66 0.29 32.94 -12.73
N THR A 67 1.35 33.64 -12.32
CA THR A 67 2.54 33.87 -13.17
C THR A 67 3.32 32.59 -13.48
N ASN A 68 3.20 31.56 -12.64
CA ASN A 68 3.70 30.21 -12.93
C ASN A 68 2.85 29.45 -13.97
N GLY A 69 1.80 30.08 -14.52
CA GLY A 69 0.92 29.53 -15.55
C GLY A 69 -0.27 28.72 -15.03
N THR A 70 -0.34 28.42 -13.73
CA THR A 70 -1.47 27.67 -13.13
C THR A 70 -2.76 28.48 -13.10
N VAL A 71 -3.89 27.79 -13.11
CA VAL A 71 -5.23 28.38 -13.15
C VAL A 71 -6.07 27.83 -12.00
N TRP A 72 -6.83 28.70 -11.34
CA TRP A 72 -7.63 28.36 -10.17
C TRP A 72 -8.99 29.09 -10.19
N GLY A 73 -10.05 28.38 -9.83
CA GLY A 73 -11.37 28.95 -9.57
C GLY A 73 -11.55 29.21 -8.08
N LEU A 74 -11.92 30.43 -7.71
CA LEU A 74 -12.14 30.87 -6.34
C LEU A 74 -13.61 31.24 -6.19
N ARG A 75 -14.26 30.80 -5.11
CA ARG A 75 -15.62 31.23 -4.77
C ARG A 75 -15.69 31.64 -3.30
N ALA A 76 -16.16 32.86 -3.07
CA ALA A 76 -16.40 33.39 -1.74
C ALA A 76 -17.83 33.89 -1.64
N ARG A 77 -18.57 33.49 -0.60
CA ARG A 77 -19.95 33.94 -0.40
C ARG A 77 -19.94 35.29 0.30
N GLY A 78 -20.60 36.28 -0.30
CA GLY A 78 -20.79 37.60 0.29
C GLY A 78 -19.58 38.54 0.29
N ASN A 79 -18.50 38.16 -0.38
CA ASN A 79 -17.24 38.90 -0.37
C ASN A 79 -16.78 39.12 -1.82
N PRO A 80 -17.03 40.29 -2.43
CA PRO A 80 -16.59 40.58 -3.79
C PRO A 80 -15.05 40.66 -3.84
N TRP A 81 -14.46 40.11 -4.91
CA TRP A 81 -13.01 39.99 -5.06
C TRP A 81 -12.35 41.32 -5.42
N THR A 82 -11.50 41.83 -4.53
CA THR A 82 -10.64 42.99 -4.81
C THR A 82 -9.33 42.58 -5.48
N ASP A 83 -8.69 43.52 -6.18
CA ASP A 83 -7.39 43.29 -6.84
C ASP A 83 -6.32 42.84 -5.83
N ALA A 84 -6.32 43.39 -4.60
CA ALA A 84 -5.39 43.01 -3.54
C ALA A 84 -5.62 41.57 -3.03
N GLN A 85 -6.88 41.16 -2.85
CA GLN A 85 -7.22 39.80 -2.45
C GLN A 85 -6.82 38.77 -3.51
N LEU A 86 -7.04 39.08 -4.79
CA LEU A 86 -6.65 38.20 -5.90
C LEU A 86 -5.13 38.06 -6.01
N ALA A 87 -4.37 39.14 -5.76
CA ALA A 87 -2.91 39.09 -5.73
C ALA A 87 -2.40 38.17 -4.60
N VAL A 88 -2.92 38.32 -3.38
CA VAL A 88 -2.56 37.45 -2.24
C VAL A 88 -2.95 35.99 -2.50
N ALA A 89 -4.15 35.74 -3.05
CA ALA A 89 -4.57 34.39 -3.42
C ALA A 89 -3.61 33.76 -4.42
N ALA A 90 -3.21 34.50 -5.46
CA ALA A 90 -2.28 34.04 -6.48
C ALA A 90 -0.88 33.75 -5.90
N GLU A 91 -0.38 34.54 -4.96
CA GLU A 91 0.89 34.28 -4.27
C GLU A 91 0.87 32.96 -3.51
N VAL A 92 -0.18 32.73 -2.70
CA VAL A 92 -0.35 31.49 -1.94
C VAL A 92 -0.44 30.30 -2.88
N LEU A 93 -1.26 30.39 -3.94
CA LEU A 93 -1.47 29.30 -4.89
C LEU A 93 -0.25 29.03 -5.78
N ALA A 94 0.55 30.05 -6.11
CA ALA A 94 1.76 29.89 -6.91
C ALA A 94 2.90 29.22 -6.12
N ALA A 95 2.93 29.38 -4.80
CA ALA A 95 3.97 28.84 -3.92
C ALA A 95 3.76 27.37 -3.53
N VAL A 96 2.59 26.79 -3.82
CA VAL A 96 2.24 25.45 -3.35
C VAL A 96 2.75 24.35 -4.28
N ALA A 97 3.23 23.26 -3.68
CA ALA A 97 3.62 22.07 -4.41
C ALA A 97 2.43 21.44 -5.14
N ILE A 98 2.66 21.02 -6.39
CA ILE A 98 1.68 20.30 -7.19
C ILE A 98 1.26 19.02 -6.45
N GLY A 99 -0.03 18.71 -6.43
CA GLY A 99 -0.59 17.57 -5.71
C GLY A 99 -1.02 17.86 -4.27
N THR A 100 -0.99 19.13 -3.84
CA THR A 100 -1.58 19.53 -2.55
C THR A 100 -3.10 19.47 -2.66
N PRO A 101 -3.80 18.81 -1.72
CA PRO A 101 -5.26 18.69 -1.77
C PRO A 101 -5.97 20.05 -1.85
N THR A 102 -7.01 20.14 -2.68
CA THR A 102 -7.79 21.37 -2.89
C THR A 102 -8.37 21.95 -1.60
N ASP A 103 -8.83 21.12 -0.67
CA ASP A 103 -9.35 21.57 0.63
C ASP A 103 -8.27 22.25 1.49
N GLU A 104 -7.05 21.71 1.47
CA GLU A 104 -5.92 22.31 2.18
C GLU A 104 -5.53 23.64 1.56
N LEU A 105 -5.52 23.73 0.23
CA LEU A 105 -5.30 24.98 -0.50
C LEU A 105 -6.37 26.02 -0.16
N ALA A 106 -7.64 25.63 -0.13
CA ALA A 106 -8.75 26.52 0.21
C ALA A 106 -8.60 27.08 1.64
N LEU A 107 -8.18 26.24 2.60
CA LEU A 107 -7.88 26.68 3.97
C LEU A 107 -6.70 27.66 4.03
N ARG A 108 -5.62 27.42 3.28
CA ARG A 108 -4.44 28.30 3.25
C ARG A 108 -4.78 29.67 2.67
N VAL A 109 -5.48 29.69 1.53
CA VAL A 109 -5.91 30.95 0.91
C VAL A 109 -6.95 31.66 1.79
N GLY A 110 -7.90 30.91 2.35
CA GLY A 110 -8.91 31.47 3.25
C GLY A 110 -8.31 32.10 4.50
N HIS A 111 -7.29 31.46 5.08
CA HIS A 111 -6.55 32.01 6.21
C HIS A 111 -5.77 33.28 5.85
N ALA A 112 -5.10 33.31 4.69
CA ALA A 112 -4.34 34.47 4.24
C ALA A 112 -5.24 35.69 3.93
N LEU A 113 -6.49 35.46 3.54
CA LEU A 113 -7.45 36.51 3.20
C LEU A 113 -8.44 36.84 4.33
N ASP A 114 -8.45 36.07 5.41
CA ASP A 114 -9.50 36.07 6.43
C ASP A 114 -10.92 35.87 5.84
N LEU A 115 -11.04 34.92 4.90
CA LEU A 115 -12.28 34.63 4.18
C LEU A 115 -12.61 33.13 4.18
N ARG A 116 -13.91 32.82 4.20
CA ARG A 116 -14.39 31.48 3.85
C ARG A 116 -14.55 31.38 2.33
N LEU A 117 -13.77 30.50 1.71
CA LEU A 117 -13.81 30.27 0.27
C LEU A 117 -13.76 28.78 -0.07
N SER A 118 -14.24 28.44 -1.26
CA SER A 118 -13.97 27.17 -1.92
C SER A 118 -13.05 27.38 -3.11
N LEU A 119 -12.28 26.33 -3.42
CA LEU A 119 -11.52 26.23 -4.65
C LEU A 119 -12.23 25.21 -5.54
N ASP A 120 -12.53 25.63 -6.76
CA ASP A 120 -13.27 24.83 -7.74
C ASP A 120 -12.41 24.65 -8.99
N ASP A 121 -12.77 23.69 -9.84
CA ASP A 121 -12.07 23.44 -11.11
C ASP A 121 -12.68 24.28 -12.25
N PRO A 122 -12.07 25.40 -12.64
CA PRO A 122 -12.67 26.30 -13.62
C PRO A 122 -12.62 25.73 -15.05
N LEU A 123 -11.82 24.68 -15.31
CA LEU A 123 -11.76 24.01 -16.62
C LEU A 123 -12.62 22.74 -16.66
N GLY A 124 -13.04 22.21 -15.51
CA GLY A 124 -13.86 21.01 -15.39
C GLY A 124 -15.35 21.28 -15.17
N GLU A 125 -15.72 22.42 -14.59
CA GLU A 125 -17.11 22.79 -14.35
C GLU A 125 -17.78 23.51 -15.53
N SER A 126 -19.08 23.31 -15.69
CA SER A 126 -19.87 24.13 -16.61
C SER A 126 -19.89 25.59 -16.14
N LEU A 127 -19.91 26.54 -17.08
CA LEU A 127 -19.99 27.98 -16.76
C LEU A 127 -21.18 28.30 -15.85
N ASP A 128 -22.30 27.59 -16.00
CA ASP A 128 -23.50 27.82 -15.18
C ASP A 128 -23.35 27.35 -13.74
N ALA A 129 -22.70 26.20 -13.54
CA ALA A 129 -22.41 25.68 -12.22
C ALA A 129 -21.42 26.60 -11.49
N PHE A 130 -20.36 27.05 -12.19
CA PHE A 130 -19.31 27.83 -11.57
C PHE A 130 -19.75 29.27 -11.24
N TRP A 131 -20.38 29.96 -12.20
CA TRP A 131 -20.68 31.40 -12.11
C TRP A 131 -22.12 31.72 -11.65
N ALA A 132 -23.05 30.76 -11.70
CA ALA A 132 -24.44 30.92 -11.28
C ALA A 132 -25.16 32.21 -11.80
N PRO A 133 -25.11 32.52 -13.11
CA PRO A 133 -25.55 33.81 -13.67
C PRO A 133 -27.02 34.14 -13.35
N ARG A 134 -27.90 33.14 -13.31
CA ARG A 134 -29.32 33.28 -12.96
C ARG A 134 -29.53 33.79 -11.53
N ARG A 135 -28.71 33.29 -10.59
CA ARG A 135 -28.79 33.67 -9.17
C ARG A 135 -28.28 35.09 -8.99
N ILE A 136 -27.19 35.45 -9.67
CA ILE A 136 -26.66 36.82 -9.69
C ILE A 136 -27.73 37.78 -10.25
N ALA A 137 -28.31 37.47 -11.41
CA ALA A 137 -29.37 38.27 -12.02
C ALA A 137 -30.57 38.49 -11.09
N GLY A 138 -31.06 37.42 -10.46
CA GLY A 138 -32.16 37.52 -9.50
C GLY A 138 -31.83 38.39 -8.30
N MET A 139 -30.61 38.27 -7.75
CA MET A 139 -30.17 39.04 -6.59
C MET A 139 -29.93 40.53 -6.91
N VAL A 140 -29.44 40.85 -8.11
CA VAL A 140 -29.33 42.23 -8.60
C VAL A 140 -30.72 42.86 -8.68
N LEU A 141 -31.67 42.19 -9.32
CA LEU A 141 -33.04 42.72 -9.48
C LEU A 141 -33.78 42.88 -8.15
N LEU A 142 -33.58 41.97 -7.20
CA LEU A 142 -34.13 42.10 -5.83
C LEU A 142 -33.55 43.30 -5.06
N GLY A 143 -32.38 43.80 -5.47
CA GLY A 143 -31.76 44.99 -4.89
C GLY A 143 -32.22 46.31 -5.52
N LEU A 144 -33.09 46.26 -6.54
CA LEU A 144 -33.63 47.45 -7.20
C LEU A 144 -34.98 47.87 -6.60
N ASP A 145 -35.31 49.15 -6.71
CA ASP A 145 -36.57 49.68 -6.22
C ASP A 145 -37.76 49.17 -7.02
N ARG A 146 -38.84 48.78 -6.32
CA ARG A 146 -40.09 48.39 -6.96
C ARG A 146 -40.71 49.60 -7.67
N PRO A 147 -41.08 49.51 -8.96
CA PRO A 147 -41.79 50.59 -9.64
C PRO A 147 -43.15 50.85 -8.99
N ALA A 148 -43.47 52.12 -8.75
CA ALA A 148 -44.74 52.53 -8.15
C ALA A 148 -45.94 52.20 -9.07
N GLY A 149 -47.06 51.80 -8.48
CA GLY A 149 -48.34 51.63 -9.20
C GLY A 149 -48.53 50.31 -9.98
N ILE A 150 -47.62 49.34 -9.89
CA ILE A 150 -47.74 48.04 -10.57
C ILE A 150 -48.32 46.96 -9.63
N SER A 151 -49.31 46.19 -10.08
CA SER A 151 -49.86 45.04 -9.34
C SER A 151 -48.87 43.88 -9.21
N ASP A 152 -48.99 43.07 -8.14
CA ASP A 152 -48.03 41.98 -7.84
C ASP A 152 -47.89 40.96 -8.99
N ALA A 153 -48.99 40.63 -9.65
CA ALA A 153 -49.00 39.67 -10.77
C ALA A 153 -48.30 40.21 -12.02
N VAL A 154 -48.43 41.51 -12.31
CA VAL A 154 -47.74 42.16 -13.44
C VAL A 154 -46.27 42.37 -13.10
N HIS A 155 -45.97 42.76 -11.86
CA HIS A 155 -44.61 42.91 -11.34
C HIS A 155 -43.83 41.59 -11.39
N GLY A 156 -44.43 40.47 -10.97
CA GLY A 156 -43.78 39.15 -11.02
C GLY A 156 -43.43 38.70 -12.45
N ARG A 157 -44.31 38.95 -13.43
CA ARG A 157 -44.03 38.65 -14.84
C ARG A 157 -42.93 39.53 -15.44
N ALA A 158 -42.94 40.83 -15.11
CA ALA A 158 -41.91 41.77 -15.56
C ALA A 158 -40.53 41.42 -14.96
N LEU A 159 -40.48 41.11 -13.66
CA LEU A 159 -39.27 40.71 -12.96
C LEU A 159 -38.68 39.41 -13.54
N ALA A 160 -39.53 38.42 -13.84
CA ALA A 160 -39.09 37.17 -14.46
C ALA A 160 -38.48 37.40 -15.86
N ARG A 161 -39.08 38.28 -16.68
CA ARG A 161 -38.55 38.65 -18.00
C ARG A 161 -37.21 39.38 -17.88
N GLN A 162 -37.12 40.37 -16.99
CA GLN A 162 -35.87 41.10 -16.76
C GLN A 162 -34.76 40.20 -16.20
N GLN A 163 -35.11 39.24 -15.34
CA GLN A 163 -34.15 38.25 -14.83
C GLN A 163 -33.56 37.42 -15.97
N GLN A 164 -34.39 36.97 -16.92
CA GLN A 164 -33.92 36.21 -18.07
C GLN A 164 -33.00 37.03 -18.98
N LEU A 165 -33.32 38.31 -19.23
CA LEU A 165 -32.48 39.19 -20.05
C LEU A 165 -31.14 39.47 -19.36
N LEU A 166 -31.15 39.80 -18.07
CA LEU A 166 -29.94 40.02 -17.29
C LEU A 166 -29.08 38.75 -17.18
N GLU A 167 -29.71 37.59 -16.98
CA GLU A 167 -29.02 36.29 -16.99
C GLU A 167 -28.31 36.05 -18.35
N ARG A 168 -28.98 36.30 -19.47
CA ARG A 168 -28.40 36.16 -20.81
C ARG A 168 -27.22 37.11 -21.01
N GLY A 169 -27.35 38.37 -20.59
CA GLY A 169 -26.28 39.37 -20.68
C GLY A 169 -25.05 38.97 -19.85
N ILE A 170 -25.24 38.56 -18.60
CA ILE A 170 -24.15 38.10 -17.72
C ILE A 170 -23.46 36.87 -18.33
N ARG A 171 -24.26 35.91 -18.82
CA ARG A 171 -23.73 34.71 -19.48
C ARG A 171 -22.91 35.05 -20.72
N ALA A 172 -23.40 35.94 -21.58
CA ALA A 172 -22.70 36.36 -22.78
C ALA A 172 -21.37 37.06 -22.45
N ALA A 173 -21.36 37.91 -21.41
CA ALA A 173 -20.15 38.55 -20.93
C ALA A 173 -19.13 37.53 -20.40
N ILE A 174 -19.56 36.58 -19.55
CA ILE A 174 -18.70 35.50 -19.04
C ILE A 174 -18.11 34.69 -20.20
N VAL A 175 -18.91 34.28 -21.18
CA VAL A 175 -18.45 33.47 -22.33
C VAL A 175 -17.36 34.22 -23.10
N ARG A 176 -17.57 35.51 -23.38
CA ARG A 176 -16.60 36.34 -24.10
C ARG A 176 -15.28 36.46 -23.31
N GLU A 177 -15.35 36.83 -22.04
CA GLU A 177 -14.16 36.98 -21.21
C GLU A 177 -13.43 35.65 -20.99
N TRP A 178 -14.19 34.56 -20.86
CA TRP A 178 -13.64 33.21 -20.76
C TRP A 178 -12.85 32.81 -22.00
N GLN A 179 -13.37 33.08 -23.20
CA GLN A 179 -12.67 32.83 -24.46
C GLN A 179 -11.36 33.61 -24.53
N CYS A 180 -11.37 34.90 -24.19
CA CYS A 180 -10.17 35.73 -24.13
C CYS A 180 -9.14 35.20 -23.12
N PHE A 181 -9.59 34.77 -21.94
CA PHE A 181 -8.73 34.17 -20.93
C PHE A 181 -8.09 32.87 -21.42
N CYS A 182 -8.85 32.01 -22.10
CA CYS A 182 -8.36 30.75 -22.67
C CYS A 182 -7.27 30.95 -23.73
N LEU A 183 -7.32 32.04 -24.51
CA LEU A 183 -6.26 32.39 -25.47
C LEU A 183 -4.91 32.67 -24.79
N GLY A 184 -4.92 33.06 -23.51
CA GLY A 184 -3.71 33.25 -22.72
C GLY A 184 -3.17 31.97 -22.08
N LEU A 185 -3.85 30.83 -22.21
CA LEU A 185 -3.41 29.56 -21.63
C LEU A 185 -2.45 28.82 -22.57
N ASP A 186 -1.66 27.90 -22.00
CA ASP A 186 -0.81 27.03 -22.80
C ASP A 186 -1.68 26.08 -23.63
N ALA A 187 -1.72 26.31 -24.95
CA ALA A 187 -2.57 25.55 -25.87
C ALA A 187 -2.28 24.04 -25.88
N GLN A 188 -1.01 23.64 -25.66
CA GLN A 188 -0.64 22.22 -25.62
C GLN A 188 -1.14 21.55 -24.34
N ALA A 189 -1.04 22.23 -23.20
CA ALA A 189 -1.59 21.74 -21.94
C ALA A 189 -3.12 21.70 -21.98
N LEU A 190 -3.76 22.74 -22.53
CA LEU A 190 -5.22 22.84 -22.63
C LEU A 190 -5.82 21.72 -23.48
N ALA A 191 -5.18 21.37 -24.59
CA ALA A 191 -5.58 20.23 -25.44
C ALA A 191 -5.51 18.86 -24.74
N ARG A 192 -4.87 18.77 -23.56
CA ARG A 192 -4.64 17.53 -22.80
C ARG A 192 -5.45 17.44 -21.52
N VAL A 193 -6.26 18.46 -21.23
CA VAL A 193 -7.06 18.55 -20.00
C VAL A 193 -8.07 17.40 -19.88
N GLY A 194 -8.69 16.98 -20.99
CA GLY A 194 -9.64 15.87 -21.00
C GLY A 194 -10.69 15.98 -19.89
N ALA A 195 -11.03 14.86 -19.24
CA ALA A 195 -11.90 14.83 -18.05
C ALA A 195 -11.18 15.26 -16.74
N GLY A 196 -9.88 15.54 -16.78
CA GLY A 196 -9.05 15.85 -15.61
C GLY A 196 -8.90 17.35 -15.33
N GLY A 197 -9.61 18.19 -16.07
CA GLY A 197 -9.81 19.62 -15.79
C GLY A 197 -8.54 20.42 -15.44
N GLY A 198 -8.70 21.40 -14.56
CA GLY A 198 -7.70 22.33 -14.07
C GLY A 198 -6.54 21.65 -13.38
N ALA A 199 -6.77 20.53 -12.68
CA ALA A 199 -5.70 19.77 -12.04
C ALA A 199 -4.68 19.23 -13.07
N THR A 200 -5.16 18.71 -14.20
CA THR A 200 -4.31 18.21 -15.28
C THR A 200 -3.57 19.36 -15.96
N TYR A 201 -4.25 20.48 -16.22
CA TYR A 201 -3.62 21.68 -16.77
C TYR A 201 -2.49 22.18 -15.86
N ASN A 202 -2.78 22.36 -14.56
CA ASN A 202 -1.83 22.85 -13.56
C ASN A 202 -0.60 21.93 -13.44
N PHE A 203 -0.80 20.62 -13.49
CA PHE A 203 0.30 19.65 -13.51
C PHE A 203 1.26 19.89 -14.70
N LEU A 204 0.74 20.14 -15.90
CA LEU A 204 1.53 20.28 -17.13
C LEU A 204 2.25 21.63 -17.26
N VAL A 205 1.76 22.68 -16.59
CA VAL A 205 2.27 24.06 -16.72
C VAL A 205 3.08 24.54 -15.52
N ALA A 206 2.91 23.95 -14.34
CA ALA A 206 3.66 24.37 -13.15
C ALA A 206 5.13 23.89 -13.15
N GLY A 207 5.99 24.57 -12.39
CA GLY A 207 7.38 24.17 -12.15
C GLY A 207 8.35 24.61 -13.25
N SER A 208 9.56 24.03 -13.22
CA SER A 208 10.66 24.40 -14.13
C SER A 208 10.40 23.96 -15.58
N THR A 209 11.10 24.56 -16.54
CA THR A 209 11.01 24.18 -17.96
C THR A 209 11.29 22.69 -18.19
N ALA A 210 12.25 22.12 -17.44
CA ALA A 210 12.57 20.70 -17.52
C ALA A 210 11.41 19.82 -17.00
N GLN A 211 10.79 20.19 -15.87
CA GLN A 211 9.63 19.48 -15.32
C GLN A 211 8.44 19.54 -16.27
N ARG A 212 8.13 20.72 -16.83
CA ARG A 212 7.04 20.87 -17.82
C ARG A 212 7.26 19.97 -19.04
N ARG A 213 8.49 19.92 -19.56
CA ARG A 213 8.84 19.04 -20.69
C ARG A 213 8.62 17.57 -20.33
N ALA A 214 9.17 17.12 -19.20
CA ALA A 214 9.04 15.74 -18.74
C ALA A 214 7.57 15.31 -18.55
N ARG A 215 6.73 16.19 -18.00
CA ARG A 215 5.30 15.92 -17.81
C ARG A 215 4.52 15.92 -19.12
N ARG A 216 4.89 16.77 -20.10
CA ARG A 216 4.34 16.71 -21.46
C ARG A 216 4.73 15.43 -22.17
N ASP A 217 5.98 15.00 -22.03
CA ASP A 217 6.47 13.74 -22.60
C ASP A 217 5.72 12.55 -21.97
N LEU A 218 5.45 12.59 -20.66
CA LEU A 218 4.59 11.62 -19.97
C LEU A 218 3.16 11.64 -20.54
N ALA A 219 2.52 12.80 -20.63
CA ALA A 219 1.16 12.95 -21.15
C ALA A 219 1.02 12.50 -22.61
N HIS A 220 2.07 12.72 -23.41
CA HIS A 220 2.13 12.28 -24.80
C HIS A 220 2.35 10.77 -24.91
N THR A 221 3.31 10.24 -24.16
CA THR A 221 3.78 8.85 -24.31
C THR A 221 2.90 7.87 -23.54
N PHE A 222 2.42 8.22 -22.35
CA PHE A 222 1.63 7.36 -21.46
C PHE A 222 0.34 8.05 -20.99
N PRO A 223 -0.60 8.39 -21.90
CA PRO A 223 -1.80 9.14 -21.54
C PRO A 223 -2.65 8.44 -20.46
N LEU A 224 -2.67 7.10 -20.41
CA LEU A 224 -3.36 6.35 -19.36
C LEU A 224 -2.81 6.58 -17.95
N LEU A 225 -1.52 6.91 -17.80
CA LEU A 225 -0.89 7.16 -16.51
C LEU A 225 -1.00 8.63 -16.08
N LEU A 226 -1.43 9.53 -16.95
CA LEU A 226 -1.54 10.96 -16.63
C LEU A 226 -2.52 11.22 -15.47
N PRO A 227 -3.75 10.69 -15.45
CA PRO A 227 -4.71 10.99 -14.38
C PRO A 227 -4.21 10.56 -13.00
N CYS A 228 -3.49 9.44 -12.91
CA CYS A 228 -2.92 9.02 -11.65
C CYS A 228 -1.69 9.83 -11.23
N ALA A 229 -0.88 10.31 -12.18
CA ALA A 229 0.22 11.23 -11.88
C ALA A 229 -0.28 12.60 -11.40
N VAL A 230 -1.49 12.99 -11.81
CA VAL A 230 -2.18 14.21 -11.37
C VAL A 230 -2.81 14.03 -9.99
N ALA A 231 -3.49 12.89 -9.73
CA ALA A 231 -4.27 12.66 -8.51
C ALA A 231 -3.50 12.85 -7.19
N ASP A 232 -4.19 13.45 -6.22
CA ASP A 232 -3.64 14.05 -4.98
C ASP A 232 -3.45 13.06 -3.80
N ALA A 233 -3.68 11.76 -3.99
CA ALA A 233 -3.63 10.80 -2.89
C ALA A 233 -2.21 10.24 -2.67
N ALA A 234 -1.53 10.70 -1.61
CA ALA A 234 -0.34 10.05 -1.07
C ALA A 234 -0.70 8.99 -0.01
N PRO A 235 0.01 7.84 0.07
CA PRO A 235 0.92 7.29 -0.92
C PRO A 235 0.20 6.30 -1.85
N ALA A 236 -0.18 6.76 -3.04
CA ALA A 236 -0.61 5.91 -4.15
C ALA A 236 0.46 5.90 -5.28
N PRO A 237 0.42 4.95 -6.23
CA PRO A 237 1.34 4.85 -7.38
C PRO A 237 1.58 6.14 -8.17
N GLY A 238 0.67 7.12 -8.11
CA GLY A 238 0.77 8.41 -8.80
C GLY A 238 2.03 9.22 -8.46
N ALA A 239 2.37 9.29 -7.18
CA ALA A 239 3.58 10.00 -6.73
C ALA A 239 4.87 9.35 -7.29
N THR A 240 4.88 8.02 -7.41
CA THR A 240 5.99 7.28 -8.04
C THR A 240 6.07 7.59 -9.53
N VAL A 241 4.95 7.58 -10.25
CA VAL A 241 4.91 7.92 -11.69
C VAL A 241 5.45 9.33 -11.92
N ARG A 242 4.98 10.31 -11.14
CA ARG A 242 5.43 11.71 -11.20
C ARG A 242 6.93 11.84 -10.96
N ARG A 243 7.42 11.27 -9.86
CA ARG A 243 8.85 11.30 -9.48
C ARG A 243 9.73 10.68 -10.56
N VAL A 244 9.31 9.55 -11.13
CA VAL A 244 10.08 8.87 -12.18
C VAL A 244 10.08 9.69 -13.47
N ALA A 245 8.94 10.28 -13.87
CA ALA A 245 8.88 11.17 -15.03
C ALA A 245 9.84 12.36 -14.89
N GLU A 246 9.86 12.99 -13.72
CA GLU A 246 10.67 14.19 -13.46
C GLU A 246 12.15 13.89 -13.19
N SER A 247 12.53 12.63 -12.96
CA SER A 247 13.91 12.25 -12.60
C SER A 247 14.92 12.36 -13.75
N GLY A 248 14.46 12.48 -15.00
CA GLY A 248 15.32 12.42 -16.19
C GLY A 248 15.90 11.03 -16.50
N ALA A 249 15.65 10.03 -15.65
CA ALA A 249 16.07 8.65 -15.90
C ALA A 249 15.17 7.96 -16.95
N PRO A 250 15.62 6.85 -17.58
CA PRO A 250 14.81 6.10 -18.54
C PRO A 250 13.48 5.61 -17.94
N PHE A 251 12.38 6.31 -18.26
CA PHE A 251 11.08 6.20 -17.60
C PHE A 251 10.59 4.75 -17.46
N VAL A 252 10.59 3.99 -18.56
CA VAL A 252 10.12 2.59 -18.59
C VAL A 252 10.86 1.71 -17.59
N ARG A 253 12.19 1.78 -17.58
CA ARG A 253 13.04 0.93 -16.73
C ARG A 253 12.92 1.33 -15.27
N THR A 254 12.94 2.63 -15.01
CA THR A 254 12.87 3.17 -13.65
C THR A 254 11.50 2.92 -13.01
N LEU A 255 10.40 3.12 -13.76
CA LEU A 255 9.05 2.87 -13.27
C LEU A 255 8.79 1.38 -13.05
N ALA A 256 9.23 0.53 -13.99
CA ALA A 256 9.11 -0.92 -13.87
C ALA A 256 9.81 -1.45 -12.61
N ARG A 257 11.01 -0.94 -12.32
CA ARG A 257 11.73 -1.26 -11.08
C ARG A 257 11.01 -0.75 -9.84
N ALA A 258 10.61 0.53 -9.83
CA ALA A 258 9.94 1.14 -8.68
C ALA A 258 8.59 0.48 -8.32
N LEU A 259 7.91 -0.11 -9.31
CA LEU A 259 6.64 -0.81 -9.12
C LEU A 259 6.79 -2.35 -9.10
N HIS A 260 8.01 -2.88 -9.23
CA HIS A 260 8.31 -4.32 -9.31
C HIS A 260 7.55 -5.09 -10.41
N ILE A 261 7.37 -4.47 -11.57
CA ILE A 261 6.66 -5.04 -12.75
C ILE A 261 7.61 -5.18 -13.95
N ARG A 262 7.26 -5.99 -14.96
CA ARG A 262 8.10 -6.17 -16.14
C ARG A 262 8.12 -4.91 -17.03
N PRO A 263 9.29 -4.50 -17.58
CA PRO A 263 9.37 -3.34 -18.48
C PRO A 263 8.47 -3.43 -19.71
N VAL A 264 8.16 -4.64 -20.19
CA VAL A 264 7.27 -4.85 -21.34
C VAL A 264 5.84 -4.37 -21.06
N VAL A 265 5.37 -4.44 -19.82
CA VAL A 265 4.04 -3.98 -19.39
C VAL A 265 3.95 -2.46 -19.47
N ILE A 266 5.00 -1.74 -19.04
CA ILE A 266 5.02 -0.29 -19.18
C ILE A 266 5.07 0.08 -20.67
N ARG A 267 5.89 -0.62 -21.49
CA ARG A 267 5.94 -0.37 -22.94
C ARG A 267 4.61 -0.61 -23.65
N SER A 268 3.80 -1.58 -23.22
CA SER A 268 2.50 -1.82 -23.85
C SER A 268 1.48 -0.70 -23.59
N LEU A 269 1.73 0.19 -22.63
CA LEU A 269 0.89 1.35 -22.35
C LEU A 269 1.22 2.57 -23.22
N VAL A 270 2.24 2.50 -24.08
CA VAL A 270 2.62 3.62 -24.96
C VAL A 270 1.45 4.00 -25.87
N GLY A 271 0.98 5.24 -25.76
CA GLY A 271 -0.13 5.79 -26.52
C GLY A 271 -1.51 5.23 -26.18
N VAL A 272 -1.64 4.40 -25.14
CA VAL A 272 -2.93 3.88 -24.67
C VAL A 272 -3.65 4.97 -23.86
N THR A 273 -4.89 5.29 -24.21
CA THR A 273 -5.71 6.30 -23.53
C THR A 273 -6.70 5.67 -22.54
N PRO A 274 -7.24 6.44 -21.57
CA PRO A 274 -8.30 5.97 -20.68
C PRO A 274 -9.54 5.46 -21.42
N GLU A 275 -9.91 6.05 -22.55
CA GLU A 275 -11.08 5.66 -23.34
C GLU A 275 -10.88 4.29 -23.99
N LEU A 276 -9.66 4.01 -24.47
CA LEU A 276 -9.30 2.73 -25.06
C LEU A 276 -9.19 1.62 -24.00
N ALA A 277 -8.47 1.89 -22.92
CA ALA A 277 -8.24 0.91 -21.86
C ALA A 277 -9.47 0.66 -20.99
N GLY A 278 -10.33 1.66 -20.83
CA GLY A 278 -11.44 1.70 -19.89
C GLY A 278 -11.19 2.78 -18.82
N PRO A 279 -12.12 3.74 -18.62
CA PRO A 279 -11.90 4.91 -17.78
C PRO A 279 -11.67 4.57 -16.30
N ALA A 280 -12.14 3.40 -15.83
CA ALA A 280 -11.90 2.95 -14.47
C ALA A 280 -10.41 2.77 -14.12
N TRP A 281 -9.55 2.51 -15.13
CA TRP A 281 -8.13 2.24 -14.90
C TRP A 281 -7.29 3.49 -14.66
N SER A 282 -7.76 4.67 -15.08
CA SER A 282 -7.08 5.95 -14.85
C SER A 282 -6.89 6.25 -13.35
N HIS A 283 -7.85 5.81 -12.52
CA HIS A 283 -7.84 5.96 -11.07
C HIS A 283 -7.26 4.75 -10.34
N ARG A 284 -6.95 3.65 -11.05
CA ARG A 284 -6.42 2.40 -10.48
C ARG A 284 -5.24 1.87 -11.29
N PRO A 285 -4.19 2.68 -11.53
CA PRO A 285 -3.07 2.28 -12.39
C PRO A 285 -2.33 1.07 -11.82
N ARG A 286 -2.17 0.95 -10.50
CA ARG A 286 -1.46 -0.18 -9.89
C ARG A 286 -2.22 -1.49 -10.10
N ALA A 287 -3.54 -1.46 -9.95
CA ALA A 287 -4.38 -2.62 -10.23
C ALA A 287 -4.24 -3.07 -11.68
N LEU A 288 -4.33 -2.13 -12.63
CA LEU A 288 -4.13 -2.42 -14.05
C LEU A 288 -2.74 -3.03 -14.32
N LEU A 289 -1.69 -2.39 -13.79
CA LEU A 289 -0.32 -2.85 -13.99
C LEU A 289 -0.10 -4.25 -13.41
N THR A 290 -0.70 -4.58 -12.26
CA THR A 290 -0.67 -5.93 -11.69
C THR A 290 -1.37 -6.95 -12.60
N LEU A 291 -2.55 -6.62 -13.14
CA LEU A 291 -3.27 -7.50 -14.07
C LEU A 291 -2.48 -7.75 -15.35
N LEU A 292 -1.92 -6.69 -15.94
CA LEU A 292 -1.12 -6.79 -17.16
C LEU A 292 0.21 -7.54 -16.89
N ASP A 293 0.82 -7.39 -15.71
CA ASP A 293 2.05 -8.12 -15.38
C ASP A 293 1.84 -9.64 -15.27
N ALA A 294 0.61 -10.11 -15.01
CA ALA A 294 0.28 -11.53 -15.02
C ALA A 294 0.20 -12.15 -16.43
N LEU A 295 -0.04 -11.34 -17.45
CA LEU A 295 -0.21 -11.80 -18.85
C LEU A 295 1.15 -12.10 -19.51
N ARG A 296 1.15 -12.90 -20.58
CA ARG A 296 2.37 -13.03 -21.40
C ARG A 296 2.55 -11.79 -22.27
N ALA A 297 3.77 -11.55 -22.75
CA ALA A 297 4.05 -10.35 -23.55
C ALA A 297 3.24 -10.32 -24.85
N GLU A 298 3.02 -11.49 -25.44
CA GLU A 298 2.20 -11.71 -26.63
C GLU A 298 0.69 -11.54 -26.39
N ASP A 299 0.23 -11.69 -25.15
CA ASP A 299 -1.18 -11.64 -24.76
C ASP A 299 -1.61 -10.25 -24.25
N LEU A 300 -0.68 -9.29 -24.16
CA LEU A 300 -0.97 -7.94 -23.70
C LEU A 300 -1.89 -7.22 -24.71
N PRO A 301 -2.99 -6.58 -24.25
CA PRO A 301 -3.83 -5.75 -25.11
C PRO A 301 -3.01 -4.64 -25.77
N ARG A 302 -2.99 -4.62 -27.11
CA ARG A 302 -2.24 -3.64 -27.90
C ARG A 302 -3.05 -2.38 -28.15
N ARG A 303 -2.36 -1.26 -28.39
CA ARG A 303 -2.99 0.02 -28.72
C ARG A 303 -3.91 -0.09 -29.94
N ASP A 304 -3.47 -0.79 -30.98
CA ASP A 304 -4.18 -0.86 -32.26
C ASP A 304 -5.29 -1.93 -32.28
N GLU A 305 -5.59 -2.54 -31.13
CA GLU A 305 -6.57 -3.62 -30.99
C GLU A 305 -7.65 -3.28 -29.95
N PRO A 306 -8.62 -2.39 -30.25
CA PRO A 306 -9.69 -2.04 -29.30
C PRO A 306 -10.50 -3.25 -28.79
N ARG A 307 -10.65 -4.28 -29.63
CA ARG A 307 -11.34 -5.52 -29.24
C ARG A 307 -10.58 -6.30 -28.15
N ALA A 308 -9.26 -6.22 -28.11
CA ALA A 308 -8.45 -6.87 -27.08
C ALA A 308 -8.66 -6.22 -25.71
N TRP A 309 -8.70 -4.89 -25.66
CA TRP A 309 -9.02 -4.14 -24.43
C TRP A 309 -10.45 -4.41 -23.95
N ALA A 310 -11.43 -4.43 -24.85
CA ALA A 310 -12.81 -4.81 -24.50
C ALA A 310 -12.90 -6.26 -23.97
N GLY A 311 -12.17 -7.19 -24.59
CA GLY A 311 -12.04 -8.57 -24.13
C GLY A 311 -11.44 -8.68 -22.73
N PHE A 312 -10.32 -8.00 -22.50
CA PHE A 312 -9.65 -7.90 -21.21
C PHE A 312 -10.59 -7.36 -20.11
N ASN A 313 -11.27 -6.24 -20.35
CA ASN A 313 -12.18 -5.65 -19.37
C ASN A 313 -13.36 -6.56 -19.02
N ARG A 314 -13.94 -7.26 -20.02
CA ARG A 314 -14.99 -8.26 -19.77
C ARG A 314 -14.48 -9.43 -18.93
N ALA A 315 -13.26 -9.90 -19.20
CA ALA A 315 -12.63 -10.97 -18.43
C ALA A 315 -12.38 -10.53 -16.98
N VAL A 316 -11.88 -9.31 -16.75
CA VAL A 316 -11.68 -8.75 -15.40
C VAL A 316 -13.00 -8.66 -14.64
N ALA A 317 -14.05 -8.11 -15.25
CA ALA A 317 -15.37 -8.01 -14.62
C ALA A 317 -16.00 -9.38 -14.34
N LEU A 318 -15.73 -10.39 -15.18
CA LEU A 318 -16.14 -11.76 -14.91
C LEU A 318 -15.34 -12.36 -13.75
N ALA A 319 -14.01 -12.21 -13.74
CA ALA A 319 -13.17 -12.69 -12.65
C ALA A 319 -13.60 -12.08 -11.30
N GLU A 320 -13.91 -10.79 -11.25
CA GLU A 320 -14.38 -10.13 -10.03
C GLU A 320 -15.67 -10.76 -9.49
N ARG A 321 -16.60 -11.12 -10.38
CA ARG A 321 -17.83 -11.83 -10.02
C ARG A 321 -17.58 -13.28 -9.59
N LEU A 322 -16.73 -14.01 -10.31
CA LEU A 322 -16.41 -15.41 -10.04
C LEU A 322 -15.69 -15.57 -8.70
N PHE A 323 -14.72 -14.71 -8.39
CA PHE A 323 -13.90 -14.81 -7.18
C PHE A 323 -14.41 -13.94 -6.02
N ARG A 324 -15.47 -13.15 -6.26
CA ARG A 324 -16.10 -12.22 -5.30
C ARG A 324 -15.12 -11.27 -4.63
N ARG A 325 -14.10 -10.85 -5.38
CA ARG A 325 -13.04 -9.94 -4.93
C ARG A 325 -12.33 -9.32 -6.13
N ALA A 326 -11.57 -8.26 -5.88
CA ALA A 326 -10.72 -7.62 -6.87
C ALA A 326 -9.73 -8.63 -7.50
N PRO A 327 -9.72 -8.84 -8.83
CA PRO A 327 -8.89 -9.88 -9.45
C PRO A 327 -7.39 -9.72 -9.24
N TRP A 328 -6.90 -8.48 -9.10
CA TRP A 328 -5.48 -8.19 -8.84
C TRP A 328 -5.02 -8.55 -7.41
N THR A 329 -5.92 -9.01 -6.54
CA THR A 329 -5.59 -9.49 -5.20
C THR A 329 -5.64 -11.01 -5.07
N SER A 330 -5.86 -11.76 -6.15
CA SER A 330 -5.96 -13.22 -6.12
C SER A 330 -5.09 -13.86 -7.19
N THR A 331 -4.16 -14.72 -6.75
CA THR A 331 -3.29 -15.50 -7.64
C THR A 331 -4.09 -16.40 -8.58
N LEU A 332 -5.18 -16.99 -8.08
CA LEU A 332 -6.09 -17.81 -8.90
C LEU A 332 -6.79 -16.97 -9.97
N ALA A 333 -7.27 -15.76 -9.63
CA ALA A 333 -7.89 -14.87 -10.60
C ALA A 333 -6.91 -14.40 -11.67
N LEU A 334 -5.67 -14.09 -11.30
CA LEU A 334 -4.59 -13.72 -12.23
C LEU A 334 -4.24 -14.88 -13.18
N SER A 335 -4.14 -16.11 -12.65
CA SER A 335 -3.92 -17.33 -13.44
C SER A 335 -5.06 -17.57 -14.44
N TRP A 336 -6.31 -17.44 -13.98
CA TRP A 336 -7.49 -17.56 -14.84
C TRP A 336 -7.51 -16.49 -15.95
N LEU A 337 -7.19 -15.23 -15.62
CA LEU A 337 -7.10 -14.15 -16.60
C LEU A 337 -6.03 -14.41 -17.66
N ARG A 338 -4.89 -14.97 -17.28
CA ARG A 338 -3.82 -15.37 -18.20
C ARG A 338 -4.28 -16.48 -19.15
N ASP A 339 -5.02 -17.48 -18.66
CA ASP A 339 -5.58 -18.53 -19.52
C ASP A 339 -6.68 -17.99 -20.45
N ALA A 340 -7.52 -17.07 -19.98
CA ALA A 340 -8.49 -16.36 -20.81
C ALA A 340 -7.81 -15.54 -21.92
N ALA A 341 -6.66 -14.93 -21.62
CA ALA A 341 -5.86 -14.17 -22.57
C ALA A 341 -5.31 -15.06 -23.71
N ARG A 342 -4.83 -16.27 -23.39
CA ARG A 342 -4.41 -17.26 -24.40
C ARG A 342 -5.55 -17.67 -25.33
N GLY A 343 -6.77 -17.71 -24.80
CA GLY A 343 -8.00 -17.92 -25.58
C GLY A 343 -8.45 -16.68 -26.37
N GLN A 344 -7.61 -15.64 -26.46
CA GLN A 344 -7.91 -14.35 -27.08
C GLN A 344 -9.21 -13.71 -26.58
N TRP A 345 -9.52 -13.93 -25.29
CA TRP A 345 -10.74 -13.40 -24.65
C TRP A 345 -12.06 -13.91 -25.26
N ARG A 346 -12.04 -14.97 -26.10
CA ARG A 346 -13.22 -15.44 -26.84
C ARG A 346 -14.09 -16.41 -26.06
N ARG A 347 -13.48 -17.22 -25.19
CA ARG A 347 -14.18 -18.23 -24.37
C ARG A 347 -14.08 -17.85 -22.91
N LEU A 348 -15.10 -17.12 -22.44
CA LEU A 348 -15.24 -16.71 -21.04
C LEU A 348 -16.37 -17.48 -20.32
N GLU A 349 -16.87 -18.55 -20.93
CA GLU A 349 -17.95 -19.35 -20.34
C GLU A 349 -17.40 -20.20 -19.19
N VAL A 350 -17.99 -20.01 -18.00
CA VAL A 350 -17.70 -20.80 -16.81
C VAL A 350 -19.05 -21.27 -16.28
N THR A 351 -19.22 -22.58 -16.12
CA THR A 351 -20.45 -23.13 -15.55
C THR A 351 -20.56 -22.81 -14.06
N ALA A 352 -21.78 -22.81 -13.50
CA ALA A 352 -21.99 -22.56 -12.08
C ALA A 352 -21.25 -23.57 -11.17
N ALA A 353 -21.16 -24.83 -11.61
CA ALA A 353 -20.43 -25.89 -10.91
C ALA A 353 -18.92 -25.63 -10.90
N GLU A 354 -18.34 -25.22 -12.04
CA GLU A 354 -16.93 -24.84 -12.11
C GLU A 354 -16.62 -23.60 -11.28
N SER A 355 -17.54 -22.63 -11.22
CA SER A 355 -17.39 -21.43 -10.40
C SER A 355 -17.37 -21.74 -8.90
N ALA A 356 -18.26 -22.62 -8.42
CA ALA A 356 -18.27 -23.02 -7.00
C ALA A 356 -16.99 -23.78 -6.64
N GLN A 357 -16.56 -24.70 -7.51
CA GLN A 357 -15.33 -25.45 -7.32
C GLN A 357 -14.11 -24.53 -7.28
N LEU A 358 -14.03 -23.51 -8.14
CA LEU A 358 -12.94 -22.53 -8.16
C LEU A 358 -12.90 -21.66 -6.88
N GLN A 359 -14.04 -21.40 -6.24
CA GLN A 359 -14.11 -20.63 -4.99
C GLN A 359 -13.53 -21.39 -3.80
N ASP A 360 -13.97 -22.63 -3.58
CA ASP A 360 -13.45 -23.49 -2.50
C ASP A 360 -11.94 -23.72 -2.63
N ARG A 361 -11.51 -23.86 -3.88
CA ARG A 361 -10.11 -24.03 -4.30
C ARG A 361 -9.25 -22.77 -4.13
N GLY A 362 -9.85 -21.59 -4.14
CA GLY A 362 -9.15 -20.31 -3.98
C GLY A 362 -8.52 -20.14 -2.60
N ALA A 363 -9.22 -20.56 -1.54
CA ALA A 363 -8.73 -20.42 -0.17
C ALA A 363 -7.45 -21.24 0.09
N ALA A 364 -7.38 -22.47 -0.44
CA ALA A 364 -6.20 -23.32 -0.32
C ALA A 364 -4.99 -22.73 -1.06
N ILE A 365 -5.21 -22.16 -2.26
CA ILE A 365 -4.15 -21.49 -3.03
C ILE A 365 -3.65 -20.24 -2.30
N ASP A 366 -4.55 -19.44 -1.74
CA ASP A 366 -4.18 -18.23 -0.99
C ASP A 366 -3.38 -18.60 0.26
N ALA A 367 -3.80 -19.62 1.02
CA ALA A 367 -3.06 -20.12 2.17
C ALA A 367 -1.67 -20.64 1.79
N PHE A 368 -1.56 -21.37 0.68
CA PHE A 368 -0.27 -21.80 0.13
C PHE A 368 0.60 -20.60 -0.25
N ARG A 369 0.06 -19.63 -0.99
CA ARG A 369 0.77 -18.42 -1.43
C ARG A 369 1.33 -17.64 -0.24
N ASP A 370 0.51 -17.40 0.78
CA ASP A 370 0.93 -16.64 1.97
C ASP A 370 2.00 -17.40 2.77
N ALA A 371 1.83 -18.71 2.96
CA ALA A 371 2.82 -19.56 3.62
C ALA A 371 4.15 -19.63 2.84
N ALA A 372 4.09 -19.72 1.52
CA ALA A 372 5.25 -19.73 0.65
C ALA A 372 5.98 -18.37 0.64
N ALA A 373 5.25 -17.25 0.69
CA ALA A 373 5.83 -15.91 0.80
C ALA A 373 6.60 -15.75 2.13
N VAL A 374 6.02 -16.20 3.24
CA VAL A 374 6.66 -16.19 4.56
C VAL A 374 7.92 -17.07 4.57
N ALA A 375 7.83 -18.28 4.00
CA ALA A 375 8.97 -19.19 3.89
C ALA A 375 10.10 -18.58 3.04
N LEU A 376 9.76 -17.99 1.89
CA LEU A 376 10.72 -17.38 0.98
C LEU A 376 11.42 -16.17 1.62
N GLN A 377 10.68 -15.34 2.36
CA GLN A 377 11.26 -14.23 3.12
C GLN A 377 12.26 -14.73 4.17
N GLY A 378 11.92 -15.79 4.91
CA GLY A 378 12.85 -16.41 5.85
C GLY A 378 14.15 -16.90 5.21
N LEU A 379 14.06 -17.51 4.02
CA LEU A 379 15.23 -17.97 3.26
C LEU A 379 16.10 -16.83 2.74
N ILE A 380 15.50 -15.68 2.42
CA ILE A 380 16.22 -14.47 2.00
C ILE A 380 17.02 -13.89 3.19
N GLU A 381 16.42 -13.87 4.38
CA GLU A 381 17.07 -13.42 5.61
C GLU A 381 18.23 -14.33 6.03
N ASP A 382 18.06 -15.65 5.88
CA ASP A 382 19.13 -16.63 6.12
C ASP A 382 20.36 -16.39 5.22
N ARG A 383 20.20 -15.70 4.07
CA ARG A 383 21.30 -15.25 3.19
C ARG A 383 21.88 -13.87 3.57
N GLY A 384 21.51 -13.32 4.72
CA GLY A 384 22.05 -12.06 5.25
C GLY A 384 21.35 -10.80 4.77
N ALA A 385 20.18 -10.91 4.13
CA ALA A 385 19.34 -9.75 3.85
C ALA A 385 18.64 -9.27 5.14
N PRO A 386 18.54 -7.95 5.40
CA PRO A 386 17.84 -7.43 6.56
C PRO A 386 16.35 -7.83 6.53
N ALA A 387 15.75 -8.09 7.70
CA ALA A 387 14.34 -8.50 7.81
C ALA A 387 13.37 -7.45 7.24
N ASP A 388 13.77 -6.17 7.25
CA ASP A 388 12.98 -5.05 6.73
C ASP A 388 13.07 -4.89 5.21
N ARG A 389 13.85 -5.74 4.52
CA ARG A 389 13.95 -5.70 3.06
C ARG A 389 12.63 -6.14 2.46
N SER A 390 11.98 -5.20 1.75
CA SER A 390 10.63 -5.20 1.20
C SER A 390 9.95 -6.57 1.04
N PRO A 391 9.11 -7.00 2.01
CA PRO A 391 8.22 -8.16 1.87
C PRO A 391 7.34 -8.11 0.61
N ALA A 392 7.02 -6.89 0.15
CA ALA A 392 6.26 -6.67 -1.08
C ALA A 392 7.00 -7.12 -2.34
N ALA A 393 8.33 -7.01 -2.37
CA ALA A 393 9.14 -7.49 -3.50
C ALA A 393 9.16 -9.02 -3.56
N THR A 394 9.36 -9.68 -2.42
CA THR A 394 9.30 -11.14 -2.28
C THR A 394 7.93 -11.67 -2.73
N GLN A 395 6.85 -11.04 -2.27
CA GLN A 395 5.50 -11.40 -2.66
C GLN A 395 5.24 -11.18 -4.17
N ALA A 396 5.71 -10.06 -4.73
CA ALA A 396 5.57 -9.79 -6.17
C ALA A 396 6.31 -10.81 -7.05
N VAL A 397 7.50 -11.26 -6.64
CA VAL A 397 8.23 -12.34 -7.33
C VAL A 397 7.43 -13.63 -7.27
N LEU A 398 6.99 -14.06 -6.08
CA LEU A 398 6.19 -15.27 -5.92
C LEU A 398 4.89 -15.23 -6.74
N ASP A 399 4.15 -14.12 -6.67
CA ASP A 399 2.89 -13.94 -7.40
C ASP A 399 3.07 -14.09 -8.90
N ARG A 400 4.16 -13.54 -9.46
CA ARG A 400 4.47 -13.67 -10.88
C ARG A 400 4.71 -15.13 -11.28
N HIS A 401 5.43 -15.89 -10.45
CA HIS A 401 5.69 -17.31 -10.70
C HIS A 401 4.42 -18.15 -10.58
N LEU A 402 3.60 -17.91 -9.55
CA LEU A 402 2.35 -18.64 -9.36
C LEU A 402 1.32 -18.30 -10.43
N ALA A 403 1.14 -17.02 -10.77
CA ALA A 403 0.22 -16.59 -11.83
C ALA A 403 0.60 -17.14 -13.21
N ALA A 404 1.85 -17.56 -13.41
CA ALA A 404 2.28 -18.19 -14.66
C ALA A 404 1.71 -19.61 -14.87
N LEU A 405 1.30 -20.28 -13.78
CA LEU A 405 0.79 -21.65 -13.75
C LEU A 405 -0.71 -21.70 -14.04
N PRO A 406 -1.22 -22.77 -14.66
CA PRO A 406 -2.65 -22.96 -14.83
C PRO A 406 -3.33 -23.29 -13.48
N PRO A 407 -4.64 -23.01 -13.31
CA PRO A 407 -5.36 -23.25 -12.06
C PRO A 407 -5.21 -24.67 -11.50
N ALA A 408 -5.28 -25.68 -12.38
CA ALA A 408 -5.11 -27.08 -11.98
C ALA A 408 -3.71 -27.38 -11.41
N ALA A 409 -2.67 -26.69 -11.88
CA ALA A 409 -1.31 -26.85 -11.34
C ALA A 409 -1.17 -26.12 -9.99
N LEU A 410 -1.77 -24.94 -9.83
CA LEU A 410 -1.78 -24.23 -8.55
C LEU A 410 -2.42 -25.07 -7.45
N LEU A 411 -3.50 -25.79 -7.76
CA LEU A 411 -4.16 -26.66 -6.79
C LEU A 411 -3.31 -27.85 -6.40
N ARG A 412 -2.72 -28.52 -7.39
CA ARG A 412 -1.77 -29.61 -7.11
C ARG A 412 -0.60 -29.15 -6.25
N LEU A 413 -0.13 -27.91 -6.44
CA LEU A 413 0.91 -27.34 -5.59
C LEU A 413 0.42 -27.05 -4.17
N ALA A 414 -0.78 -26.48 -4.01
CA ALA A 414 -1.38 -26.25 -2.70
C ALA A 414 -1.58 -27.57 -1.93
N ASP A 415 -2.18 -28.59 -2.56
CA ASP A 415 -2.40 -29.92 -1.95
C ASP A 415 -1.08 -30.63 -1.63
N ARG A 416 -0.06 -30.47 -2.48
CA ARG A 416 1.28 -31.02 -2.23
C ARG A 416 1.97 -30.29 -1.08
N PHE A 417 1.83 -28.98 -1.01
CA PHE A 417 2.41 -28.17 0.05
C PHE A 417 1.79 -28.48 1.41
N GLU A 418 0.46 -28.62 1.48
CA GLU A 418 -0.22 -28.96 2.73
C GLU A 418 0.25 -30.31 3.27
N ARG A 419 0.33 -31.34 2.41
CA ARG A 419 0.88 -32.64 2.77
C ARG A 419 2.34 -32.56 3.20
N ALA A 420 3.18 -31.89 2.41
CA ALA A 420 4.59 -31.71 2.73
C ALA A 420 4.81 -30.93 4.03
N LEU A 421 3.91 -29.98 4.35
CA LEU A 421 3.94 -29.21 5.59
C LEU A 421 3.52 -30.05 6.79
N ALA A 422 2.50 -30.89 6.66
CA ALA A 422 2.11 -31.83 7.70
C ALA A 422 3.25 -32.81 8.01
N GLU A 423 3.87 -33.40 6.98
CA GLU A 423 5.03 -34.27 7.13
C GLU A 423 6.24 -33.55 7.75
N ALA A 424 6.58 -32.36 7.27
CA ALA A 424 7.69 -31.57 7.78
C ALA A 424 7.48 -31.15 9.24
N ARG A 425 6.24 -30.86 9.66
CA ARG A 425 5.92 -30.54 11.06
C ARG A 425 6.18 -31.72 11.98
N VAL A 426 5.86 -32.94 11.55
CA VAL A 426 6.12 -34.16 12.33
C VAL A 426 7.62 -34.44 12.39
N GLU A 427 8.29 -34.45 11.24
CA GLU A 427 9.72 -34.75 11.12
C GLU A 427 10.61 -33.75 11.86
N LEU A 428 10.25 -32.46 11.81
CA LEU A 428 11.04 -31.37 12.40
C LEU A 428 10.49 -30.89 13.73
N ALA A 429 9.51 -31.59 14.33
CA ALA A 429 8.88 -31.21 15.59
C ALA A 429 9.91 -30.94 16.70
N ASP A 430 10.85 -31.87 16.85
CA ASP A 430 11.91 -31.76 17.86
C ASP A 430 12.88 -30.61 17.57
N ALA A 431 13.27 -30.40 16.31
CA ALA A 431 14.17 -29.33 15.93
C ALA A 431 13.52 -27.95 16.10
N ALA A 432 12.27 -27.80 15.67
CA ALA A 432 11.47 -26.60 15.84
C ALA A 432 11.19 -26.34 17.33
N GLY A 433 10.85 -27.37 18.11
CA GLY A 433 10.64 -27.29 19.56
C GLY A 433 11.90 -26.85 20.30
N ARG A 434 13.09 -27.33 19.90
CA ARG A 434 14.38 -26.87 20.42
C ARG A 434 14.66 -25.41 20.08
N LEU A 435 14.39 -25.00 18.84
CA LEU A 435 14.54 -23.60 18.43
C LEU A 435 13.53 -22.67 19.11
N ALA A 436 12.31 -23.11 19.41
CA ALA A 436 11.31 -22.35 20.16
C ALA A 436 11.63 -22.30 21.66
N GLY A 437 12.29 -23.34 22.18
CA GLY A 437 12.56 -23.54 23.61
C GLY A 437 11.47 -24.30 24.34
N ASP A 438 10.56 -24.94 23.61
CA ASP A 438 9.51 -25.81 24.17
C ASP A 438 10.08 -27.18 24.55
N VAL A 439 11.08 -27.64 23.80
CA VAL A 439 11.86 -28.85 24.04
C VAL A 439 13.32 -28.45 24.29
N PHE A 440 13.93 -28.94 25.35
CA PHE A 440 15.32 -28.68 25.71
C PHE A 440 16.23 -29.72 25.07
N ALA A 441 17.51 -29.36 24.91
CA ALA A 441 18.51 -30.28 24.41
C ALA A 441 18.75 -31.40 25.44
N SER A 442 18.73 -32.66 25.00
CA SER A 442 18.90 -33.82 25.89
C SER A 442 20.37 -34.18 26.09
N LEU A 443 20.81 -34.32 27.33
CA LEU A 443 22.16 -34.81 27.62
C LEU A 443 22.33 -36.29 27.21
N LEU A 444 21.25 -37.08 27.27
CA LEU A 444 21.26 -38.51 26.98
C LEU A 444 20.48 -38.80 25.69
N PRO A 445 20.94 -39.73 24.85
CA PRO A 445 20.22 -40.14 23.65
C PRO A 445 18.96 -40.96 23.99
N SER A 446 18.93 -41.60 25.16
CA SER A 446 17.79 -42.37 25.68
C SER A 446 17.86 -42.43 27.21
N ASP A 447 16.80 -42.93 27.84
CA ASP A 447 16.84 -43.28 29.26
C ASP A 447 17.98 -44.27 29.54
N HIS A 448 18.68 -44.08 30.65
CA HIS A 448 19.73 -44.98 31.14
C HIS A 448 19.19 -45.82 32.29
N VAL A 449 19.28 -47.14 32.20
CA VAL A 449 18.96 -48.03 33.32
C VAL A 449 20.27 -48.47 33.97
N SER A 450 20.38 -48.23 35.28
CA SER A 450 21.59 -48.58 36.04
C SER A 450 21.90 -50.08 35.95
N ARG A 451 23.16 -50.48 36.07
CA ARG A 451 23.55 -51.91 36.08
C ARG A 451 22.83 -52.73 37.16
N SER A 452 22.51 -52.10 38.29
CA SER A 452 21.74 -52.73 39.37
C SER A 452 20.27 -52.99 39.02
N GLY A 453 19.78 -52.47 37.89
CA GLY A 453 18.37 -52.47 37.50
C GLY A 453 17.46 -51.57 38.34
N ARG A 454 17.95 -51.02 39.48
CA ARG A 454 17.12 -50.31 40.46
C ARG A 454 16.78 -48.87 40.09
N ARG A 455 17.56 -48.23 39.22
CA ARG A 455 17.36 -46.83 38.84
C ARG A 455 17.29 -46.65 37.35
N ARG A 456 16.30 -45.86 36.92
CA ARG A 456 16.18 -45.29 35.56
C ARG A 456 16.53 -43.81 35.62
N VAL A 457 17.38 -43.34 34.74
CA VAL A 457 17.80 -41.95 34.61
C VAL A 457 17.28 -41.41 33.29
N ALA A 458 16.51 -40.33 33.33
CA ALA A 458 15.93 -39.71 32.14
C ALA A 458 16.26 -38.22 32.10
N ALA A 459 16.45 -37.67 30.90
CA ALA A 459 16.62 -36.23 30.73
C ALA A 459 15.27 -35.51 30.86
N LEU A 460 15.22 -34.44 31.64
CA LEU A 460 14.03 -33.60 31.78
C LEU A 460 14.04 -32.53 30.69
N VAL A 461 13.49 -32.87 29.52
CA VAL A 461 13.62 -32.09 28.28
C VAL A 461 12.46 -31.11 28.02
N THR A 462 11.53 -30.90 28.94
CA THR A 462 10.48 -29.89 28.79
C THR A 462 10.21 -29.16 30.08
N ARG A 463 9.63 -27.96 30.00
CA ARG A 463 9.20 -27.21 31.19
C ARG A 463 8.21 -28.01 32.04
N HIS A 464 7.30 -28.74 31.38
CA HIS A 464 6.34 -29.59 32.07
C HIS A 464 7.03 -30.74 32.81
N ALA A 465 8.01 -31.41 32.19
CA ALA A 465 8.78 -32.47 32.84
C ALA A 465 9.57 -31.96 34.05
N LEU A 466 10.20 -30.78 33.95
CA LEU A 466 10.87 -30.14 35.09
C LEU A 466 9.89 -29.88 36.25
N GLN A 467 8.72 -29.31 35.94
CA GLN A 467 7.71 -28.98 36.95
C GLN A 467 7.12 -30.22 37.61
N ALA A 468 6.71 -31.22 36.82
CA ALA A 468 6.13 -32.45 37.32
C ALA A 468 7.10 -33.21 38.23
N HIS A 469 8.37 -33.32 37.82
CA HIS A 469 9.43 -33.94 38.61
C HIS A 469 9.72 -33.12 39.89
N GLY A 470 9.75 -31.79 39.77
CA GLY A 470 9.93 -30.88 40.89
C GLY A 470 8.86 -31.01 41.97
N ARG A 471 7.59 -31.08 41.56
CA ARG A 471 6.45 -31.29 42.49
C ARG A 471 6.53 -32.65 43.19
N ALA A 472 6.89 -33.71 42.47
CA ALA A 472 6.94 -35.05 43.04
C ALA A 472 8.10 -35.25 44.05
N LEU A 473 9.17 -34.47 43.91
CA LEU A 473 10.30 -34.43 44.84
C LEU A 473 10.22 -33.33 45.89
N ASP A 474 9.23 -32.45 45.83
CA ASP A 474 9.11 -31.28 46.70
C ASP A 474 10.40 -30.41 46.70
N ILE A 475 10.79 -29.96 45.50
CA ILE A 475 12.00 -29.14 45.28
C ILE A 475 11.69 -27.88 44.44
N CYS A 476 12.63 -26.94 44.39
CA CYS A 476 12.50 -25.62 43.77
C CYS A 476 12.16 -25.63 42.25
N LEU A 477 12.27 -26.78 41.59
CA LEU A 477 11.82 -26.98 40.21
C LEU A 477 10.29 -26.96 40.06
N ALA A 478 9.52 -27.12 41.14
CA ALA A 478 8.06 -27.06 41.11
C ALA A 478 7.56 -25.66 40.73
N ASP A 479 8.15 -24.62 41.34
CA ASP A 479 7.62 -23.26 41.32
C ASP A 479 8.72 -22.19 41.17
N SER A 480 9.31 -21.71 42.27
CA SER A 480 10.09 -20.46 42.33
C SER A 480 11.30 -20.36 41.38
N HIS A 481 11.91 -21.48 41.00
CA HIS A 481 13.05 -21.50 40.09
C HIS A 481 12.76 -22.12 38.72
N LEU A 482 11.52 -22.58 38.45
CA LEU A 482 11.17 -23.27 37.20
C LEU A 482 11.48 -22.43 35.95
N ALA A 483 11.13 -21.15 35.96
CA ALA A 483 11.36 -20.26 34.82
C ALA A 483 12.86 -20.06 34.54
N HIS A 484 13.68 -19.95 35.59
CA HIS A 484 15.12 -19.83 35.48
C HIS A 484 15.73 -21.10 34.87
N TYR A 485 15.39 -22.27 35.42
CA TYR A 485 15.90 -23.55 34.90
C TYR A 485 15.44 -23.82 33.46
N ALA A 486 14.18 -23.56 33.14
CA ALA A 486 13.68 -23.71 31.77
C ALA A 486 14.46 -22.84 30.78
N ALA A 487 14.78 -21.59 31.15
CA ALA A 487 15.60 -20.71 30.31
C ALA A 487 17.05 -21.25 30.16
N GLN A 488 17.69 -21.67 31.25
CA GLN A 488 19.05 -22.24 31.21
C GLN A 488 19.11 -23.53 30.38
N CYS A 489 18.09 -24.40 30.48
CA CYS A 489 17.97 -25.62 29.70
C CYS A 489 17.71 -25.33 28.21
N ALA A 490 16.82 -24.38 27.90
CA ALA A 490 16.55 -23.97 26.52
C ALA A 490 17.78 -23.34 25.84
N GLU A 491 18.70 -22.76 26.60
CA GLU A 491 19.97 -22.25 26.11
C GLU A 491 21.11 -23.28 26.15
N GLY A 492 20.86 -24.50 26.63
CA GLY A 492 21.87 -25.54 26.82
C GLY A 492 23.02 -25.13 27.73
N ARG A 493 22.76 -24.23 28.69
CA ARG A 493 23.71 -23.86 29.75
C ARG A 493 23.72 -24.87 30.89
N THR A 494 22.58 -25.53 31.11
CA THR A 494 22.36 -26.53 32.13
C THR A 494 21.53 -27.67 31.54
N PHE A 495 21.78 -28.90 32.00
CA PHE A 495 21.00 -30.09 31.72
C PHE A 495 20.49 -30.65 33.04
N VAL A 496 19.24 -31.13 33.05
CA VAL A 496 18.63 -31.69 34.26
C VAL A 496 18.26 -33.14 34.01
N LEU A 497 18.74 -34.04 34.87
CA LEU A 497 18.39 -35.45 34.85
C LEU A 497 17.50 -35.79 36.03
N GLY A 498 16.39 -36.47 35.76
CA GLY A 498 15.53 -37.09 36.77
C GLY A 498 15.93 -38.55 37.00
N PHE A 499 15.98 -38.96 38.25
CA PHE A 499 16.25 -40.34 38.66
C PHE A 499 14.96 -40.94 39.18
N TYR A 500 14.61 -42.13 38.69
CA TYR A 500 13.37 -42.84 39.00
C TYR A 500 13.69 -44.22 39.55
N ASP A 501 12.88 -44.68 40.49
CA ASP A 501 12.89 -46.06 40.92
C ASP A 501 12.25 -46.93 39.83
N THR A 502 12.95 -47.97 39.37
CA THR A 502 12.49 -48.78 38.23
C THR A 502 11.23 -49.60 38.58
N GLY A 503 11.05 -49.99 39.85
CA GLY A 503 9.94 -50.83 40.27
C GLY A 503 8.64 -50.05 40.46
N THR A 504 8.73 -48.83 40.99
CA THR A 504 7.57 -47.99 41.30
C THR A 504 7.33 -46.86 40.29
N GLY A 505 8.32 -46.54 39.45
CA GLY A 505 8.31 -45.37 38.58
C GLY A 505 8.46 -44.04 39.33
N ALA A 506 8.57 -44.05 40.66
CA ALA A 506 8.58 -42.84 41.48
C ALA A 506 9.93 -42.09 41.35
N PRO A 507 9.90 -40.74 41.25
CA PRO A 507 11.11 -39.94 41.22
C PRO A 507 11.82 -39.99 42.58
N CYS A 508 13.14 -40.14 42.54
CA CYS A 508 14.00 -40.35 43.71
C CYS A 508 15.04 -39.25 43.91
N ALA A 509 15.57 -38.68 42.82
CA ALA A 509 16.60 -37.64 42.85
C ALA A 509 16.60 -36.82 41.55
N THR A 510 17.33 -35.70 41.58
CA THR A 510 17.57 -34.81 40.44
C THR A 510 19.02 -34.41 40.40
N ALA A 511 19.64 -34.45 39.21
CA ALA A 511 20.98 -33.90 38.97
C ALA A 511 20.91 -32.69 38.04
N GLU A 512 21.56 -31.59 38.44
CA GLU A 512 21.90 -30.47 37.58
C GLU A 512 23.32 -30.65 37.04
N LEU A 513 23.47 -30.59 35.73
CA LEU A 513 24.71 -30.86 35.01
C LEU A 513 25.04 -29.71 34.06
N ARG A 514 26.34 -29.46 33.86
CA ARG A 514 26.84 -28.58 32.80
C ARG A 514 27.81 -29.32 31.90
N ALA A 515 27.67 -29.13 30.59
CA ALA A 515 28.67 -29.60 29.65
C ALA A 515 29.67 -28.48 29.33
N ARG A 516 30.95 -28.81 29.36
CA ARG A 516 32.05 -27.91 28.98
C ARG A 516 32.94 -28.61 27.96
N ARG A 517 33.35 -27.90 26.92
CA ARG A 517 34.35 -28.42 25.99
C ARG A 517 35.73 -28.23 26.61
N ASP A 518 36.48 -29.31 26.73
CA ASP A 518 37.88 -29.26 27.11
C ASP A 518 38.71 -28.78 25.90
N ARG A 519 39.56 -27.76 26.13
CA ARG A 519 40.37 -27.16 25.08
C ARG A 519 41.53 -28.06 24.65
N ALA A 520 41.99 -28.95 25.53
CA ALA A 520 43.13 -29.83 25.26
C ALA A 520 42.72 -31.09 24.47
N SER A 521 41.59 -31.69 24.83
CA SER A 521 41.13 -32.96 24.23
C SER A 521 40.06 -32.81 23.15
N ALA A 522 39.53 -31.59 22.93
CA ALA A 522 38.36 -31.30 22.10
C ALA A 522 37.05 -32.00 22.51
N CYS A 523 37.08 -32.88 23.52
CA CYS A 523 35.95 -33.61 24.08
C CYS A 523 35.11 -32.74 25.04
N HIS A 524 33.86 -33.14 25.23
CA HIS A 524 32.95 -32.59 26.23
C HIS A 524 33.11 -33.27 27.58
N ARG A 525 33.37 -32.48 28.62
CA ARG A 525 33.36 -32.89 30.02
C ARG A 525 32.06 -32.44 30.69
N ILE A 526 31.44 -33.37 31.42
CA ILE A 526 30.24 -33.08 32.22
C ILE A 526 30.64 -32.76 33.65
N GLU A 527 30.14 -31.64 34.15
CA GLU A 527 30.32 -31.14 35.51
C GLU A 527 28.99 -31.23 36.25
N VAL A 528 28.98 -31.92 37.40
CA VAL A 528 27.80 -31.96 38.28
C VAL A 528 27.77 -30.68 39.10
N ARG A 529 26.70 -29.88 38.96
CA ARG A 529 26.49 -28.66 39.74
C ARG A 529 25.78 -28.93 41.04
N GLN A 530 24.74 -29.77 40.97
CA GLN A 530 23.93 -30.12 42.12
C GLN A 530 23.39 -31.53 41.92
N PHE A 531 23.31 -32.30 43.01
CA PHE A 531 22.66 -33.61 43.01
C PHE A 531 21.94 -33.86 44.33
N THR A 532 20.61 -33.83 44.30
CA THR A 532 19.76 -33.86 45.49
C THR A 532 18.61 -34.85 45.35
N GLY A 533 18.17 -35.40 46.49
CA GLY A 533 16.97 -36.21 46.64
C GLY A 533 15.74 -35.35 46.96
N ARG A 534 14.67 -36.02 47.42
CA ARG A 534 13.43 -35.37 47.90
C ARG A 534 13.71 -34.30 48.97
N GLY A 535 13.01 -33.17 48.92
CA GLY A 535 13.16 -32.07 49.88
C GLY A 535 14.57 -31.49 49.94
N ASN A 536 15.33 -31.58 48.84
CA ASN A 536 16.75 -31.21 48.75
C ASN A 536 17.70 -32.04 49.64
N ALA A 537 17.27 -33.22 50.12
CA ALA A 537 18.11 -34.11 50.91
C ALA A 537 19.26 -34.72 50.09
N ARG A 538 20.18 -35.44 50.76
CA ARG A 538 21.27 -36.16 50.08
C ARG A 538 20.69 -37.32 49.26
N ALA A 539 21.10 -37.44 47.99
CA ALA A 539 20.69 -38.54 47.12
C ALA A 539 21.18 -39.90 47.65
N SER A 540 20.38 -40.96 47.44
CA SER A 540 20.71 -42.32 47.92
C SER A 540 21.93 -42.92 47.22
N ALA A 541 22.53 -43.95 47.83
CA ALA A 541 23.69 -44.65 47.25
C ALA A 541 23.40 -45.21 45.86
N HIS A 542 22.20 -45.77 45.64
CA HIS A 542 21.77 -46.26 44.32
C HIS A 542 21.68 -45.14 43.28
N CYS A 543 21.23 -43.94 43.66
CA CYS A 543 21.18 -42.81 42.72
C CYS A 543 22.59 -42.28 42.39
N ARG A 544 23.51 -42.26 43.38
CA ARG A 544 24.91 -41.88 43.14
C ARG A 544 25.62 -42.85 42.19
N ALA A 545 25.47 -44.15 42.41
CA ALA A 545 26.02 -45.16 41.51
C ALA A 545 25.48 -45.01 40.08
N ALA A 546 24.17 -44.79 39.93
CA ALA A 546 23.57 -44.54 38.62
C ALA A 546 24.09 -43.25 37.94
N LEU A 547 24.33 -42.19 38.71
CA LEU A 547 24.92 -40.95 38.18
C LEU A 547 26.37 -41.18 37.72
N GLU A 548 27.17 -41.90 38.49
CA GLU A 548 28.55 -42.26 38.12
C GLU A 548 28.59 -43.08 36.82
N GLU A 549 27.69 -44.05 36.67
CA GLU A 549 27.54 -44.81 35.42
C GLU A 549 27.24 -43.90 34.22
N VAL A 550 26.31 -42.95 34.38
CA VAL A 550 25.99 -41.96 33.34
C VAL A 550 27.20 -41.09 33.01
N LEU A 551 27.92 -40.59 34.02
CA LEU A 551 29.12 -39.76 33.81
C LEU A 551 30.24 -40.54 33.09
N VAL A 552 30.42 -41.82 33.41
CA VAL A 552 31.36 -42.69 32.68
C VAL A 552 30.89 -42.90 31.23
N ALA A 553 29.60 -43.15 31.01
CA ALA A 553 29.05 -43.30 29.66
C ALA A 553 29.24 -42.04 28.79
N THR A 554 29.25 -40.84 29.41
CA THR A 554 29.55 -39.59 28.70
C THR A 554 30.93 -39.52 28.06
N GLN A 555 31.88 -40.36 28.49
CA GLN A 555 33.23 -40.39 27.92
C GLN A 555 33.35 -41.29 26.69
N THR A 556 32.31 -42.06 26.35
CA THR A 556 32.33 -42.94 25.18
C THR A 556 32.25 -42.14 23.87
N PRO A 557 32.86 -42.61 22.76
CA PRO A 557 32.83 -41.89 21.48
C PRO A 557 31.40 -41.57 20.98
N ALA A 558 30.48 -42.54 21.08
CA ALA A 558 29.09 -42.35 20.67
C ALA A 558 28.38 -41.26 21.49
N MET A 559 28.67 -41.17 22.79
CA MET A 559 28.09 -40.13 23.64
C MET A 559 28.73 -38.76 23.38
N GLN A 560 30.03 -38.71 23.08
CA GLN A 560 30.69 -37.47 22.68
C GLN A 560 30.08 -36.89 21.40
N GLU A 561 29.83 -37.72 20.39
CA GLU A 561 29.14 -37.31 19.15
C GLU A 561 27.70 -36.80 19.43
N HIS A 562 26.97 -37.46 20.33
CA HIS A 562 25.66 -37.00 20.78
C HIS A 562 25.73 -35.63 21.47
N LEU A 563 26.70 -35.43 22.36
CA LEU A 563 26.92 -34.16 23.07
C LEU A 563 27.31 -33.04 22.11
N ASP A 564 28.18 -33.30 21.14
CA ASP A 564 28.56 -32.34 20.09
C ASP A 564 27.32 -31.84 19.34
N ARG A 565 26.49 -32.75 18.82
CA ARG A 565 25.25 -32.40 18.10
C ARG A 565 24.27 -31.61 18.98
N THR A 566 24.11 -32.05 20.23
CA THR A 566 23.22 -31.43 21.21
C THR A 566 23.65 -30.00 21.54
N LEU A 567 24.94 -29.78 21.76
CA LEU A 567 25.49 -28.47 22.13
C LEU A 567 25.55 -27.52 20.93
N LEU A 568 25.81 -28.02 19.72
CA LEU A 568 25.72 -27.23 18.49
C LEU A 568 24.31 -26.67 18.29
N ALA A 569 23.27 -27.48 18.48
CA ALA A 569 21.88 -27.03 18.39
C ALA A 569 21.55 -25.94 19.45
N ALA A 570 22.00 -26.13 20.70
CA ALA A 570 21.82 -25.14 21.75
C ALA A 570 22.61 -23.83 21.51
N LEU A 571 23.81 -23.92 20.93
CA LEU A 571 24.60 -22.76 20.50
C LEU A 571 23.90 -21.97 19.39
N GLN A 572 23.30 -22.66 18.43
CA GLN A 572 22.55 -22.01 17.34
C GLN A 572 21.40 -21.15 17.90
N ARG A 573 20.59 -21.70 18.81
CA ARG A 573 19.52 -20.93 19.47
C ARG A 573 20.07 -19.72 20.24
N ARG A 574 21.15 -19.88 21.00
CA ARG A 574 21.79 -18.78 21.74
C ARG A 574 22.25 -17.65 20.83
N ARG A 575 22.84 -17.99 19.67
CA ARG A 575 23.30 -16.98 18.69
C ARG A 575 22.16 -16.18 18.09
N LEU A 576 21.01 -16.83 17.83
CA LEU A 576 19.83 -16.17 17.29
C LEU A 576 19.13 -15.28 18.34
N GLY A 577 19.18 -15.66 19.62
CA GLY A 577 18.35 -15.04 20.66
C GLY A 577 16.90 -15.55 20.62
N LYS A 578 16.12 -15.23 21.65
CA LYS A 578 14.78 -15.84 21.87
C LYS A 578 13.82 -15.60 20.71
N ASP A 579 13.68 -14.36 20.26
CA ASP A 579 12.66 -13.99 19.28
C ASP A 579 13.00 -14.48 17.88
N ALA A 580 14.25 -14.32 17.45
CA ALA A 580 14.70 -14.84 16.15
C ALA A 580 14.70 -16.38 16.12
N ALA A 581 15.02 -17.05 17.22
CA ALA A 581 14.93 -18.50 17.30
C ALA A 581 13.48 -18.99 17.24
N ALA A 582 12.54 -18.33 17.92
CA ALA A 582 11.10 -18.63 17.82
C ALA A 582 10.52 -18.34 16.44
N ARG A 583 11.06 -17.34 15.73
CA ARG A 583 10.74 -17.10 14.33
C ARG A 583 11.28 -18.21 13.44
N GLN A 584 12.55 -18.60 13.60
CA GLN A 584 13.18 -19.67 12.82
C GLN A 584 12.49 -21.02 13.04
N ALA A 585 12.04 -21.30 14.27
CA ALA A 585 11.24 -22.49 14.59
C ALA A 585 9.96 -22.58 13.73
N ARG A 586 9.29 -21.44 13.49
CA ARG A 586 8.09 -21.37 12.65
C ARG A 586 8.40 -21.49 11.16
N LEU A 587 9.53 -20.92 10.73
CA LEU A 587 9.97 -20.93 9.33
C LEU A 587 10.52 -22.29 8.89
N LEU A 588 11.14 -23.05 9.79
CA LEU A 588 11.80 -24.32 9.49
C LEU A 588 10.89 -25.33 8.74
N PRO A 589 9.70 -25.70 9.25
CA PRO A 589 8.81 -26.62 8.51
C PRO A 589 8.24 -26.00 7.24
N LEU A 590 8.01 -24.68 7.19
CA LEU A 590 7.52 -23.98 6.00
C LEU A 590 8.56 -24.01 4.87
N ALA A 591 9.81 -23.73 5.18
CA ALA A 591 10.92 -23.78 4.22
C ALA A 591 11.12 -25.21 3.68
N GLN A 592 11.05 -26.23 4.55
CA GLN A 592 11.15 -27.62 4.13
C GLN A 592 9.97 -28.04 3.23
N ALA A 593 8.74 -27.66 3.59
CA ALA A 593 7.55 -27.91 2.79
C ALA A 593 7.64 -27.24 1.42
N LEU A 594 8.12 -25.99 1.35
CA LEU A 594 8.30 -25.28 0.09
C LEU A 594 9.30 -26.01 -0.81
N ARG A 595 10.47 -26.40 -0.28
CA ARG A 595 11.49 -27.19 -1.01
C ARG A 595 10.94 -28.52 -1.54
N ARG A 596 10.18 -29.26 -0.74
CA ARG A 596 9.54 -30.53 -1.16
C ARG A 596 8.46 -30.32 -2.21
N THR A 597 7.82 -29.17 -2.22
CA THR A 597 6.70 -28.86 -3.13
C THR A 597 7.19 -28.41 -4.50
N VAL A 598 8.06 -27.39 -4.54
CA VAL A 598 8.52 -26.78 -5.81
C VAL A 598 9.92 -27.22 -6.25
N GLY A 599 10.68 -27.86 -5.36
CA GLY A 599 12.06 -28.33 -5.60
C GLY A 599 13.14 -27.31 -5.21
N GLU A 600 14.26 -27.79 -4.68
CA GLU A 600 15.41 -26.96 -4.27
C GLU A 600 15.89 -25.99 -5.37
N PRO A 601 16.04 -26.42 -6.65
CA PRO A 601 16.51 -25.51 -7.70
C PRO A 601 15.53 -24.37 -7.99
N GLN A 602 14.22 -24.59 -7.80
CA GLN A 602 13.22 -23.55 -7.99
C GLN A 602 13.22 -22.57 -6.82
N VAL A 603 13.31 -23.06 -5.58
CA VAL A 603 13.47 -22.21 -4.39
C VAL A 603 14.71 -21.33 -4.52
N GLY A 604 15.85 -21.91 -4.92
CA GLY A 604 17.09 -21.16 -5.14
C GLY A 604 16.94 -20.02 -6.15
N ARG A 605 16.21 -20.26 -7.26
CA ARG A 605 15.89 -19.22 -8.25
C ARG A 605 15.00 -18.11 -7.68
N LEU A 606 13.93 -18.48 -6.97
CA LEU A 606 13.02 -17.51 -6.34
C LEU A 606 13.75 -16.61 -5.34
N VAL A 607 14.64 -17.18 -4.53
CA VAL A 607 15.44 -16.42 -3.56
C VAL A 607 16.36 -15.43 -4.27
N THR A 608 17.07 -15.86 -5.32
CA THR A 608 17.95 -14.97 -6.09
C THR A 608 17.17 -13.85 -6.77
N GLU A 609 16.06 -14.14 -7.43
CA GLU A 609 15.22 -13.12 -8.08
C GLU A 609 14.66 -12.10 -7.07
N ALA A 610 14.27 -12.54 -5.88
CA ALA A 610 13.80 -11.65 -4.82
C ALA A 610 14.93 -10.78 -4.23
N LEU A 611 16.14 -11.31 -4.09
CA LEU A 611 17.33 -10.54 -3.70
C LEU A 611 17.68 -9.48 -4.74
N ASP A 612 17.61 -9.82 -6.04
CA ASP A 612 17.85 -8.87 -7.12
C ASP A 612 16.76 -7.78 -7.20
N ALA A 613 15.51 -8.15 -6.94
CA ALA A 613 14.39 -7.22 -6.91
C ALA A 613 14.44 -6.22 -5.74
N THR A 614 15.17 -6.55 -4.67
CA THR A 614 15.32 -5.74 -3.46
C THR A 614 16.62 -4.94 -3.39
N ALA A 615 17.52 -5.08 -4.38
CA ALA A 615 18.69 -4.24 -4.51
C ALA A 615 18.27 -2.82 -4.95
N GLU A 616 18.31 -1.85 -4.02
CA GLU A 616 18.14 -0.44 -4.35
C GLU A 616 19.16 0.00 -5.42
N PRO A 617 18.78 0.86 -6.37
CA PRO A 617 19.78 1.56 -7.16
C PRO A 617 20.59 2.44 -6.21
N ALA A 618 21.91 2.31 -6.24
CA ALA A 618 22.78 3.40 -5.84
C ALA A 618 22.35 4.62 -6.66
N VAL A 619 21.65 5.56 -6.02
CA VAL A 619 21.43 6.88 -6.59
C VAL A 619 22.82 7.49 -6.64
N ALA A 620 23.40 7.58 -7.83
CA ALA A 620 24.63 8.32 -8.01
C ALA A 620 24.38 9.74 -7.46
N PRO A 621 25.21 10.25 -6.52
CA PRO A 621 25.05 11.61 -6.05
C PRO A 621 25.12 12.51 -7.27
N SER A 622 24.08 13.33 -7.45
CA SER A 622 24.03 14.39 -8.45
C SER A 622 25.31 15.23 -8.32
N ARG A 623 26.16 15.19 -9.35
CA ARG A 623 27.23 16.16 -9.54
C ARG A 623 26.68 17.40 -10.22
#